data_AF-A0A1F9NPB1-F1
#
_entry.id   AF-A0A1F9NPB1-F1
#
_cell.length_a   1.000
_cell.length_b   1.000
_cell.length_c   1.000
_cell.angle_alpha   90.00
_cell.angle_beta   90.00
_cell.angle_gamma   90.00
#
_symmetry.space_group_name_H-M   'P 1'
#
loop_
_entity.id
_entity.type
_entity.pdbx_description
1 polymer ?
#
loop_
_entity_poly.entity_id
_entity_poly.type
_entity_poly.pdbx_seq_one_letter_code
_entity_poly.pdbx_strand_id
1 'polypeptide(L)'
;MEQLNVSVFFSVTAFILLAVVLGKAIILKKANTLLSQQLTETSNSLEATKRNLATLREKQQKLNEFQNNLNDAELSTKIHKSRGAGTDRPRTTPERYSYIHSLASKGLSSDEIASVLTISTHEARQLVTLARIAQGN
;
A
#
# COMPACT_ATOMS: atom_id res chain seq x y z
N MET A 1 85.48 24.85 -33.37
CA MET A 1 84.69 23.64 -33.71
C MET A 1 84.04 23.00 -32.48
N GLU A 2 84.69 22.94 -31.32
CA GLU A 2 84.14 22.24 -30.13
C GLU A 2 82.92 22.91 -29.48
N GLN A 3 82.85 24.25 -29.45
CA GLN A 3 81.72 24.97 -28.83
C GLN A 3 80.38 24.75 -29.56
N LEU A 4 80.42 24.53 -30.88
CA LEU A 4 79.23 24.20 -31.68
C LEU A 4 78.67 22.83 -31.32
N ASN A 5 79.54 21.84 -31.07
CA ASN A 5 79.11 20.50 -30.68
C ASN A 5 78.42 20.51 -29.30
N VAL A 6 78.97 21.23 -28.32
CA VAL A 6 78.38 21.33 -26.98
C VAL A 6 76.99 21.98 -27.01
N SER A 7 76.80 23.06 -27.77
CA SER A 7 75.50 23.72 -27.93
C SER A 7 74.45 22.82 -28.58
N VAL A 8 74.85 22.04 -29.60
CA VAL A 8 73.97 21.06 -30.25
C VAL A 8 73.56 19.95 -29.29
N PHE A 9 74.47 19.42 -28.45
CA PHE A 9 74.13 18.43 -27.44
C PHE A 9 73.12 18.96 -26.40
N PHE A 10 73.27 20.20 -25.93
CA PHE A 10 72.30 20.82 -25.02
C PHE A 10 70.92 21.01 -25.67
N SER A 11 70.89 21.41 -26.95
CA SER A 11 69.63 21.55 -27.69
C SER A 11 68.92 20.20 -27.84
N VAL A 12 69.63 19.15 -28.24
CA VAL A 12 69.06 17.81 -28.43
C VAL A 12 68.53 17.23 -27.12
N THR A 13 69.29 17.38 -26.02
CA THR A 13 68.85 16.90 -24.70
C THR A 13 67.62 17.65 -24.19
N ALA A 14 67.54 18.97 -24.41
CA ALA A 14 66.35 19.76 -24.09
C ALA A 14 65.13 19.32 -24.91
N PHE A 15 65.28 19.04 -26.20
CA PHE A 15 64.19 18.53 -27.04
C PHE A 15 63.70 17.13 -26.59
N ILE A 16 64.61 16.24 -26.20
CA ILE A 16 64.25 14.91 -25.69
C ILE A 16 63.47 15.06 -24.37
N LEU A 17 63.94 15.91 -23.45
CA LEU A 17 63.23 16.20 -22.20
C LEU A 17 61.84 16.77 -22.45
N LEU A 18 61.70 17.72 -23.38
CA LEU A 18 60.42 18.29 -23.78
C LEU A 18 59.47 17.21 -24.32
N ALA A 19 59.96 16.33 -25.19
CA ALA A 19 59.18 15.24 -25.76
C ALA A 19 58.70 14.25 -24.67
N VAL A 20 59.54 13.93 -23.69
CA VAL A 20 59.16 13.06 -22.55
C VAL A 20 58.08 13.72 -21.69
N VAL A 21 58.22 15.00 -21.38
CA VAL A 21 57.21 15.75 -20.59
C VAL A 21 55.88 15.81 -21.32
N LEU A 22 55.88 16.10 -22.63
CA LEU A 22 54.67 16.11 -23.45
C LEU A 22 54.02 14.73 -23.52
N GLY A 23 54.81 13.67 -23.71
CA GLY A 23 54.31 12.30 -23.72
C GLY A 23 53.63 11.92 -22.40
N LYS A 24 54.28 12.23 -21.27
CA LYS A 24 53.70 12.00 -19.94
C LYS A 24 52.43 12.81 -19.72
N ALA A 25 52.39 14.08 -20.12
CA ALA A 25 51.20 14.92 -19.99
C ALA A 25 49.99 14.36 -20.77
N ILE A 26 50.21 13.83 -21.98
CA ILE A 26 49.15 13.22 -22.79
C ILE A 26 48.63 11.93 -22.13
N ILE A 27 49.52 11.07 -21.63
CA ILE A 27 49.15 9.83 -20.95
C ILE A 27 48.35 10.16 -19.67
N LEU A 28 48.82 11.13 -18.88
CA LEU A 28 48.15 11.55 -17.65
C LEU A 28 46.75 12.10 -17.95
N LYS A 29 46.61 12.91 -19.01
CA LYS A 29 45.33 13.46 -19.43
C LYS A 29 44.37 12.36 -19.85
N LYS A 30 44.81 11.39 -20.65
CA LYS A 30 43.98 10.23 -21.05
C LYS A 30 43.54 9.40 -19.85
N ALA A 31 44.45 9.10 -18.93
CA ALA A 31 44.14 8.34 -17.72
C ALA A 31 43.11 9.10 -16.86
N ASN A 32 43.27 10.41 -16.70
CA ASN A 32 42.35 11.23 -15.92
C ASN A 32 40.94 11.28 -16.56
N THR A 33 40.85 11.35 -17.90
CA THR A 33 39.57 11.28 -18.61
C THR A 33 38.89 9.93 -18.42
N LEU A 34 39.62 8.82 -18.48
CA LEU A 34 39.09 7.47 -18.25
C LEU A 34 38.60 7.30 -16.80
N LEU A 35 39.38 7.77 -15.82
CA LEU A 35 39.00 7.77 -14.41
C LEU A 35 37.74 8.59 -14.17
N SER A 36 37.62 9.76 -14.80
CA SER A 36 36.42 10.60 -14.71
C SER A 36 35.19 9.92 -15.34
N GLN A 37 35.38 9.20 -16.44
CA GLN A 37 34.31 8.41 -17.07
C GLN A 37 33.85 7.27 -16.16
N GLN A 38 34.78 6.52 -15.57
CA GLN A 38 34.45 5.44 -14.63
C GLN A 38 33.73 5.97 -13.38
N LEU A 39 34.14 7.12 -12.85
CA LEU A 39 33.43 7.78 -11.74
C LEU A 39 32.01 8.17 -12.13
N THR A 40 31.82 8.63 -13.36
CA THR A 40 30.48 8.99 -13.86
C THR A 40 29.60 7.75 -14.04
N GLU A 41 30.13 6.67 -14.60
CA GLU A 41 29.40 5.40 -14.77
C GLU A 41 29.05 4.76 -13.41
N THR A 42 29.98 4.76 -12.46
CA THR A 42 29.74 4.25 -11.10
C THR A 42 28.73 5.11 -10.34
N SER A 43 28.80 6.44 -10.49
CA SER A 43 27.80 7.35 -9.94
C SER A 43 26.41 7.10 -10.53
N ASN A 44 26.31 7.00 -11.86
CA ASN A 44 25.04 6.77 -12.56
C ASN A 44 24.42 5.42 -12.21
N SER A 45 25.23 4.36 -12.14
CA SER A 45 24.76 3.03 -11.74
C SER A 45 24.34 3.00 -10.26
N LEU A 46 25.05 3.69 -9.36
CA LEU A 46 24.66 3.83 -7.97
C LEU A 46 23.34 4.59 -7.84
N GLU A 47 23.16 5.67 -8.61
CA GLU A 47 21.91 6.43 -8.62
C GLU A 47 20.74 5.61 -9.15
N ALA A 48 20.94 4.86 -10.24
CA ALA A 48 19.94 3.93 -10.77
C ALA A 48 19.56 2.87 -9.73
N THR A 49 20.54 2.31 -9.02
CA THR A 49 20.31 1.32 -7.97
C THR A 49 19.54 1.92 -6.79
N LYS A 50 19.86 3.15 -6.38
CA LYS A 50 19.11 3.89 -5.34
C LYS A 50 17.66 4.13 -5.75
N ARG A 51 17.41 4.53 -7.01
CA ARG A 51 16.05 4.70 -7.54
C ARG A 51 15.28 3.38 -7.55
N ASN A 52 15.92 2.28 -7.92
CA ASN A 52 15.29 0.96 -7.90
C ASN A 52 14.95 0.51 -6.47
N LEU A 53 15.82 0.77 -5.49
CA LEU A 53 15.50 0.49 -4.09
C LEU A 53 14.35 1.35 -3.57
N ALA A 54 14.28 2.63 -3.97
CA ALA A 54 13.18 3.50 -3.59
C ALA A 54 11.84 2.99 -4.14
N THR A 55 11.80 2.59 -5.41
CA THR A 55 10.57 2.05 -6.02
C THR A 55 10.18 0.70 -5.44
N LEU A 56 11.13 -0.17 -5.13
CA LEU A 56 10.86 -1.44 -4.44
C LEU A 56 10.33 -1.23 -3.03
N ARG A 57 10.90 -0.27 -2.27
CA ARG A 57 10.38 0.10 -0.94
C ARG A 57 8.96 0.65 -1.01
N GLU A 58 8.67 1.52 -1.98
CA GLU A 58 7.32 2.06 -2.17
C GLU A 58 6.31 0.93 -2.49
N LYS A 59 6.69 0.00 -3.37
CA LYS A 59 5.86 -1.18 -3.67
C LYS A 59 5.64 -2.06 -2.44
N GLN A 60 6.69 -2.31 -1.66
CA GLN A 60 6.60 -3.08 -0.43
C GLN A 60 5.70 -2.40 0.61
N GLN A 61 5.79 -1.07 0.73
CA GLN A 61 4.93 -0.30 1.63
C GLN A 61 3.46 -0.39 1.20
N LYS A 62 3.16 -0.19 -0.09
CA LYS A 62 1.78 -0.34 -0.61
C LYS A 62 1.22 -1.75 -0.38
N LEU A 63 2.06 -2.78 -0.52
CA LEU A 63 1.65 -4.16 -0.26
C LEU A 63 1.37 -4.39 1.22
N ASN A 64 2.22 -3.87 2.12
CA ASN A 64 1.98 -3.92 3.56
C ASN A 64 0.71 -3.17 3.97
N GLU A 65 0.46 -1.97 3.42
CA GLU A 65 -0.77 -1.21 3.64
C GLU A 65 -2.00 -1.99 3.16
N PHE A 66 -1.92 -2.59 1.96
CA PHE A 66 -2.98 -3.45 1.44
C PHE A 66 -3.23 -4.69 2.33
N GLN A 67 -2.18 -5.35 2.79
CA GLN A 67 -2.29 -6.51 3.68
C GLN A 67 -2.90 -6.14 5.04
N ASN A 68 -2.54 -4.98 5.58
CA ASN A 68 -3.14 -4.46 6.81
C ASN A 68 -4.64 -4.18 6.60
N ASN A 69 -5.01 -3.51 5.51
CA ASN A 69 -6.41 -3.26 5.18
C ASN A 69 -7.21 -4.57 5.02
N LEU A 70 -6.62 -5.61 4.42
CA LEU A 70 -7.24 -6.92 4.32
C LEU A 70 -7.42 -7.58 5.69
N ASN A 71 -6.42 -7.48 6.57
CA ASN A 71 -6.50 -8.04 7.91
C ASN A 71 -7.57 -7.31 8.76
N ASP A 72 -7.65 -5.98 8.64
CA ASP A 72 -8.67 -5.17 9.31
C ASP A 72 -10.07 -5.51 8.79
N ALA A 73 -10.23 -5.71 7.47
CA ALA A 73 -11.48 -6.16 6.88
C ALA A 73 -11.85 -7.58 7.34
N GLU A 74 -10.89 -8.51 7.38
CA GLU A 74 -11.10 -9.86 7.89
C GLU A 74 -11.53 -9.83 9.37
N LEU A 75 -10.86 -9.02 10.20
CA LEU A 75 -11.22 -8.85 11.60
C LEU A 75 -12.62 -8.24 11.75
N SER A 76 -12.94 -7.22 10.96
CA SER A 76 -14.28 -6.61 10.95
C SER A 76 -15.35 -7.63 10.55
N THR A 77 -15.10 -8.46 9.54
CA THR A 77 -16.03 -9.52 9.13
C THR A 77 -16.18 -10.58 10.21
N LYS A 78 -15.10 -10.97 10.91
CA LYS A 78 -15.15 -11.89 12.05
C LYS A 78 -15.94 -11.30 13.23
N ILE A 79 -15.77 -10.03 13.54
CA ILE A 79 -16.53 -9.35 14.60
C ILE A 79 -18.01 -9.30 14.23
N HIS A 80 -18.36 -8.89 13.02
CA HIS A 80 -19.75 -8.87 12.54
C HIS A 80 -20.36 -10.29 12.52
N LYS A 81 -19.59 -11.29 12.09
CA LYS A 81 -20.02 -12.70 12.11
C LYS A 81 -20.20 -13.24 13.53
N SER A 82 -19.34 -12.85 14.47
CA SER A 82 -19.48 -13.26 15.88
C SER A 82 -20.67 -12.57 16.58
N ARG A 83 -20.95 -11.31 16.25
CA ARG A 83 -22.15 -10.60 16.70
C ARG A 83 -23.44 -11.17 16.10
N GLY A 84 -23.37 -11.84 14.95
CA GLY A 84 -24.51 -12.55 14.34
C GLY A 84 -24.75 -13.98 14.86
N ALA A 85 -23.86 -14.52 15.70
CA ALA A 85 -23.97 -15.89 16.23
C ALA A 85 -24.55 -15.96 17.64
N GLY A 86 -24.77 -14.80 18.30
CA GLY A 86 -25.45 -14.70 19.58
C GLY A 86 -26.81 -14.02 19.43
N THR A 87 -27.89 -14.81 19.47
CA THR A 87 -29.24 -14.42 19.93
C THR A 87 -30.00 -13.28 19.25
N ASP A 88 -29.79 -12.96 17.97
CA ASP A 88 -30.76 -12.09 17.27
C ASP A 88 -30.75 -12.32 15.76
N ARG A 89 -31.48 -13.34 15.28
CA ARG A 89 -31.88 -13.37 13.88
C ARG A 89 -33.01 -12.34 13.73
N PRO A 90 -32.82 -11.24 12.97
CA PRO A 90 -33.97 -10.51 12.47
C PRO A 90 -34.66 -11.45 11.48
N ARG A 91 -35.63 -12.24 11.97
CA ARG A 91 -36.65 -12.84 11.11
C ARG A 91 -37.06 -11.74 10.13
N THR A 92 -36.95 -12.05 8.84
CA THR A 92 -37.22 -11.10 7.76
C THR A 92 -38.54 -10.41 8.10
N THR A 93 -38.58 -9.09 7.93
CA THR A 93 -39.72 -8.24 8.31
C THR A 93 -41.09 -8.87 7.95
N PRO A 94 -41.27 -9.53 6.79
CA PRO A 94 -42.52 -10.23 6.45
C PRO A 94 -42.89 -11.40 7.39
N GLU A 95 -41.92 -12.20 7.82
CA GLU A 95 -42.15 -13.37 8.70
C GLU A 95 -42.50 -12.97 10.13
N ARG A 96 -42.01 -11.80 10.60
CA ARG A 96 -42.39 -11.26 11.91
C ARG A 96 -43.87 -10.88 11.94
N TYR A 97 -44.37 -10.25 10.89
CA TYR A 97 -45.78 -9.87 10.79
C TYR A 97 -46.71 -11.08 10.70
N SER A 98 -46.36 -12.11 9.91
CA SER A 98 -47.19 -13.33 9.79
C SER A 98 -47.25 -14.11 11.11
N TYR A 99 -46.14 -14.16 11.85
CA TYR A 99 -46.09 -14.80 13.15
C TYR A 99 -46.91 -14.02 14.20
N ILE A 100 -46.77 -12.70 14.25
CA ILE A 100 -47.56 -11.84 15.17
C ILE A 100 -49.05 -11.95 14.85
N HIS A 101 -49.42 -11.98 13.57
CA HIS A 101 -50.81 -12.24 13.17
C HIS A 101 -51.30 -13.59 13.67
N SER A 102 -50.50 -14.67 13.52
CA SER A 102 -50.87 -16.00 14.01
C SER A 102 -51.07 -16.07 15.54
N LEU A 103 -50.39 -15.19 16.28
CA LEU A 103 -50.56 -15.07 17.73
C LEU A 103 -51.81 -14.25 18.07
N ALA A 104 -52.04 -13.15 17.36
CA ALA A 104 -53.23 -12.32 17.51
C ALA A 104 -54.52 -13.06 17.11
N SER A 105 -54.49 -13.91 16.07
CA SER A 105 -55.62 -14.73 15.65
C SER A 105 -55.92 -15.89 16.61
N LYS A 106 -54.94 -16.29 17.44
CA LYS A 106 -55.11 -17.23 18.56
C LYS A 106 -55.66 -16.58 19.84
N GLY A 107 -55.99 -15.28 19.79
CA GLY A 107 -56.62 -14.56 20.89
C GLY A 107 -55.65 -13.97 21.92
N LEU A 108 -54.35 -13.95 21.63
CA LEU A 108 -53.35 -13.33 22.51
C LEU A 108 -53.44 -11.81 22.47
N SER A 109 -53.38 -11.20 23.65
CA SER A 109 -53.36 -9.75 23.83
C SER A 109 -52.00 -9.16 23.46
N SER A 110 -51.97 -7.87 23.12
CA SER A 110 -50.72 -7.17 22.77
C SER A 110 -49.67 -7.21 23.87
N ASP A 111 -50.09 -7.33 25.13
CA ASP A 111 -49.19 -7.40 26.28
C ASP A 111 -48.55 -8.80 26.42
N GLU A 112 -49.26 -9.85 26.04
CA GLU A 112 -48.72 -11.22 25.96
C GLU A 112 -47.80 -11.40 24.75
N ILE A 113 -48.11 -10.74 23.63
CA ILE A 113 -47.21 -10.71 22.46
C ILE A 113 -45.91 -9.99 22.80
N ALA A 114 -45.99 -8.91 23.59
CA ALA A 114 -44.82 -8.17 24.07
C ALA A 114 -43.90 -9.03 24.94
N SER A 115 -44.47 -9.82 25.85
CA SER A 115 -43.69 -10.73 26.70
C SER A 115 -43.08 -11.89 25.92
N VAL A 116 -43.84 -12.50 24.98
CA VAL A 116 -43.37 -13.61 24.15
C VAL A 116 -42.25 -13.18 23.20
N LEU A 117 -42.36 -11.99 22.62
CA LEU A 117 -41.36 -11.46 21.69
C LEU A 117 -40.26 -10.64 22.36
N THR A 118 -40.31 -10.46 23.68
CA THR A 118 -39.38 -9.63 24.45
C THR A 118 -39.26 -8.21 23.87
N ILE A 119 -40.39 -7.63 23.48
CA ILE A 119 -40.49 -6.26 22.92
C ILE A 119 -41.34 -5.37 23.83
N SER A 120 -41.32 -4.06 23.56
CA SER A 120 -42.18 -3.14 24.32
C SER A 120 -43.67 -3.36 24.00
N THR A 121 -44.54 -3.13 24.98
CA THR A 121 -46.01 -3.21 24.81
C THR A 121 -46.52 -2.25 23.72
N HIS A 122 -45.87 -1.09 23.60
CA HIS A 122 -46.15 -0.11 22.55
C HIS A 122 -45.81 -0.65 21.15
N GLU A 123 -44.64 -1.29 20.99
CA GLU A 123 -44.21 -1.90 19.74
C GLU A 123 -45.10 -3.09 19.36
N ALA A 124 -45.48 -3.93 20.33
CA ALA A 124 -46.41 -5.03 20.09
C ALA A 124 -47.77 -4.53 19.56
N ARG A 125 -48.32 -3.44 20.12
CA ARG A 125 -49.56 -2.81 19.61
C ARG A 125 -49.40 -2.31 18.18
N GLN A 126 -48.29 -1.64 17.87
CA GLN A 126 -48.02 -1.15 16.51
C GLN A 126 -47.92 -2.29 15.51
N LEU A 127 -47.21 -3.37 15.86
CA LEU A 127 -47.04 -4.53 14.99
C LEU A 127 -48.36 -5.29 14.75
N VAL A 128 -49.21 -5.40 15.77
CA VAL A 128 -50.56 -5.99 15.62
C VAL A 128 -51.43 -5.14 14.69
N THR A 129 -51.39 -3.82 14.82
CA THR A 129 -52.13 -2.89 13.93
C THR A 129 -51.63 -2.99 12.49
N LEU A 130 -50.31 -2.99 12.28
CA LEU A 130 -49.71 -3.13 10.95
C LEU A 130 -50.02 -4.50 10.32
N ALA A 131 -50.00 -5.57 11.10
CA ALA A 131 -50.36 -6.90 10.64
C ALA A 131 -51.83 -7.00 10.19
N ARG A 132 -52.76 -6.31 10.87
CA ARG A 132 -54.16 -6.21 10.44
C ARG A 132 -54.31 -5.45 9.11
N ILE A 133 -53.63 -4.32 8.97
CA ILE A 133 -53.67 -3.49 7.75
C ILE A 133 -53.08 -4.24 6.54
N ALA A 134 -51.96 -4.93 6.73
CA ALA A 134 -51.27 -5.64 5.65
C ALA A 134 -52.05 -6.83 5.08
N GLN A 135 -53.00 -7.40 5.84
CA GLN A 135 -53.73 -8.60 5.46
C GLN A 135 -55.13 -8.33 4.87
N GLY A 136 -55.55 -7.07 4.81
CA GLY A 136 -56.80 -6.68 4.16
C GLY A 136 -58.01 -6.89 5.05
N ASN A 137 -58.20 -5.95 5.99
CA ASN A 137 -59.51 -5.39 6.32
C ASN A 137 -59.31 -3.91 6.71
#